data_AF-A0A099Z0Z6-F1
#
_entry.id   AF-A0A099Z0Z6-F1
#
_cell.length_a   1.000
_cell.length_b   1.000
_cell.length_c   1.000
_cell.angle_alpha   90.00
_cell.angle_beta   90.00
_cell.angle_gamma   90.00
#
_symmetry.space_group_name_H-M   'P 1'
#
loop_
_entity.id
_entity.type
_entity.pdbx_description
1 polymer ?
#
loop_
_entity_poly.entity_id
_entity_poly.type
_entity_poly.pdbx_seq_one_letter_code
_entity_poly.pdbx_strand_id
1 'polypeptide(L)'
;KAPYSCPMCKVQLGPILELQRNFQLCSIVETFLATTFKKKEGKRSPEEEEEVVPCDFCLDQPQTAVKTCLTCDSSLCQAHLNKHEAKASQKHHVLVEAGAGRSAEERMCQEHSRVLECFCEDDGAFICLLCSIESSHRGHHVITFKE
;
A
#
# COMPACT_ATOMS: atom_id res chain seq x y z
N LYS A 1 1.23 -7.18 -35.35
CA LYS A 1 0.59 -7.06 -34.02
C LYS A 1 0.88 -8.36 -33.27
N ALA A 2 1.53 -8.28 -32.10
CA ALA A 2 1.78 -9.47 -31.30
C ALA A 2 0.43 -10.05 -30.80
N PRO A 3 0.24 -11.39 -30.81
CA PRO A 3 -0.94 -12.01 -30.22
C PRO A 3 -0.95 -11.73 -28.71
N TYR A 4 -2.10 -11.35 -28.16
CA TYR A 4 -2.24 -11.18 -26.71
C TYR A 4 -2.14 -12.55 -26.03
N SER A 5 -1.59 -12.63 -24.83
CA SER A 5 -1.54 -13.88 -24.06
C SER A 5 -2.22 -13.68 -22.72
N CYS A 6 -3.01 -14.68 -22.29
CA CYS A 6 -3.57 -14.65 -20.94
C CYS A 6 -2.43 -14.78 -19.91
N PRO A 7 -2.30 -13.85 -18.94
CA PRO A 7 -1.22 -13.89 -17.96
C PRO A 7 -1.28 -15.12 -17.05
N MET A 8 -2.46 -15.72 -16.87
CA MET A 8 -2.68 -16.87 -16.00
C MET A 8 -2.46 -18.21 -16.70
N CYS A 9 -3.10 -18.43 -17.86
CA CYS A 9 -3.05 -19.72 -18.56
C CYS A 9 -2.10 -19.76 -19.75
N LYS A 10 -1.43 -18.64 -20.08
CA LYS A 10 -0.46 -18.48 -21.19
C LYS A 10 -1.02 -18.77 -22.60
N VAL A 11 -2.32 -19.04 -22.72
CA VAL A 11 -2.99 -19.25 -24.00
C VAL A 11 -2.84 -18.01 -24.87
N GLN A 12 -2.39 -18.21 -26.11
CA GLN A 12 -2.36 -17.17 -27.12
C GLN A 12 -3.79 -16.85 -27.56
N LEU A 13 -4.18 -15.61 -27.35
CA LEU A 13 -5.43 -15.04 -27.76
C LEU A 13 -5.23 -14.36 -29.14
N GLY A 14 -6.28 -14.33 -29.94
CA GLY A 14 -6.22 -13.90 -31.34
C GLY A 14 -5.72 -12.45 -31.55
N PRO A 15 -5.39 -12.07 -32.79
CA PRO A 15 -4.77 -10.78 -33.13
C PRO A 15 -5.69 -9.56 -32.93
N ILE A 16 -7.00 -9.78 -32.76
CA ILE A 16 -8.02 -8.76 -32.53
C ILE A 16 -8.82 -9.22 -31.31
N LEU A 17 -8.62 -8.54 -30.19
CA LEU A 17 -9.41 -8.71 -28.98
C LEU A 17 -9.80 -7.34 -28.48
N GLU A 18 -11.10 -7.13 -28.34
CA GLU A 18 -11.63 -6.00 -27.60
C GLU A 18 -11.98 -6.51 -26.20
N LEU A 19 -11.11 -6.27 -25.23
CA LEU A 19 -11.36 -6.66 -23.84
C LEU A 19 -12.49 -5.80 -23.28
N GLN A 20 -13.59 -6.44 -22.89
CA GLN A 20 -14.71 -5.78 -22.25
C GLN A 20 -14.62 -5.95 -20.73
N ARG A 21 -15.08 -4.93 -20.00
CA ARG A 21 -15.15 -4.98 -18.53
C ARG A 21 -16.17 -6.04 -18.10
N ASN A 22 -15.83 -6.89 -17.14
CA ASN A 22 -16.79 -7.84 -16.59
C ASN A 22 -17.82 -7.10 -15.72
N PHE A 23 -19.03 -6.89 -16.27
CA PHE A 23 -20.08 -6.13 -15.58
C PHE A 23 -20.56 -6.78 -14.28
N GLN A 24 -20.53 -8.12 -14.19
CA GLN A 24 -20.98 -8.85 -13.00
C GLN A 24 -20.03 -8.59 -11.84
N LEU A 25 -18.71 -8.70 -12.09
CA LEU A 25 -17.70 -8.40 -11.07
C LEU A 25 -17.77 -6.93 -10.63
N CYS A 26 -18.00 -6.00 -11.56
CA CYS A 26 -18.17 -4.60 -11.20
C CYS A 26 -19.40 -4.37 -10.31
N SER A 27 -20.54 -4.97 -10.63
CA SER A 27 -21.74 -4.88 -9.80
C SER A 27 -21.53 -5.46 -8.40
N ILE A 28 -20.76 -6.55 -8.28
CA ILE A 28 -20.39 -7.14 -6.98
C ILE A 28 -19.54 -6.15 -6.18
N VAL A 29 -18.51 -5.56 -6.79
CA VAL A 29 -17.63 -4.56 -6.13
C VAL A 29 -18.43 -3.33 -5.72
N GLU A 30 -19.28 -2.80 -6.59
CA GLU A 30 -20.14 -1.64 -6.31
C GLU A 30 -21.08 -1.92 -5.11
N THR A 31 -21.66 -3.11 -5.05
CA THR A 31 -22.51 -3.54 -3.92
C THR A 31 -21.72 -3.68 -2.63
N PHE A 32 -20.50 -4.25 -2.70
CA PHE A 32 -19.60 -4.37 -1.56
C PHE A 32 -19.21 -3.00 -1.00
N LEU A 33 -18.83 -2.05 -1.86
CA LEU A 33 -18.53 -0.69 -1.45
C LEU A 33 -19.77 -0.03 -0.82
N ALA A 34 -20.95 -0.10 -1.46
CA ALA A 34 -22.17 0.50 -0.92
C ALA A 34 -22.55 -0.04 0.47
N THR A 35 -22.32 -1.32 0.75
CA THR A 35 -22.61 -1.93 2.06
C THR A 35 -21.57 -1.59 3.13
N THR A 36 -20.29 -1.46 2.76
CA THR A 36 -19.23 -1.04 3.69
C THR A 36 -19.38 0.43 4.11
N PHE A 37 -19.75 1.34 3.20
CA PHE A 37 -19.98 2.75 3.54
C PHE A 37 -21.21 2.95 4.43
N LYS A 38 -22.32 2.25 4.19
CA LYS A 38 -23.53 2.33 5.03
C LYS A 38 -23.33 1.88 6.47
N LYS A 39 -22.35 1.00 6.75
CA LYS A 39 -22.01 0.58 8.12
C LYS A 39 -21.25 1.66 8.91
N LYS A 40 -20.60 2.62 8.25
CA LYS A 40 -19.79 3.67 8.89
C LYS A 40 -20.61 4.87 9.38
N GLU A 41 -21.85 5.05 8.92
CA GLU A 41 -22.69 6.21 9.28
C GLU A 41 -23.46 6.04 10.61
N GLY A 42 -23.26 4.94 11.33
CA GLY A 42 -24.00 4.65 12.58
C GLY A 42 -23.46 5.28 13.86
N LYS A 43 -22.27 5.90 13.87
CA LYS A 43 -21.64 6.50 15.07
C LYS A 43 -20.59 7.53 14.65
N ARG A 44 -20.93 8.82 14.62
CA ARG A 44 -19.91 9.90 14.63
C ARG A 44 -20.34 10.98 15.62
N SER A 45 -19.71 10.97 16.79
CA SER A 45 -19.51 12.16 17.62
C SER A 45 -18.30 12.95 17.05
N PRO A 46 -18.26 14.28 17.22
CA PRO A 46 -17.22 15.12 16.64
C PRO A 46 -16.07 15.32 17.63
N GLU A 47 -15.15 14.38 17.69
CA GLU A 47 -13.88 14.53 18.41
C GLU A 47 -12.77 14.03 17.48
N GLU A 48 -11.92 14.97 17.06
CA GLU A 48 -10.61 14.81 16.40
C GLU A 48 -10.52 13.70 15.34
N GLU A 49 -10.68 14.10 14.08
CA GLU A 49 -10.52 13.23 12.91
C GLU A 49 -9.04 12.81 12.74
N GLU A 50 -8.56 11.90 13.60
CA GLU A 50 -7.51 10.97 13.18
C GLU A 50 -8.07 10.19 11.99
N GLU A 51 -7.46 10.33 10.82
CA GLU A 51 -7.90 9.60 9.63
C GLU A 51 -7.79 8.09 9.90
N VAL A 52 -8.92 7.47 10.27
CA VAL A 52 -8.98 6.05 10.61
C VAL A 52 -8.79 5.23 9.33
N VAL A 53 -7.54 4.88 9.03
CA VAL A 53 -7.18 4.07 7.87
C VAL A 53 -7.69 2.63 8.05
N PRO A 54 -8.51 2.09 7.15
CA PRO A 54 -8.96 0.70 7.22
C PRO A 54 -7.86 -0.27 6.80
N CYS A 55 -7.90 -1.49 7.33
CA CYS A 55 -7.04 -2.58 6.88
C CYS A 55 -7.47 -3.11 5.50
N ASP A 56 -6.52 -3.26 4.58
CA ASP A 56 -6.77 -3.67 3.19
C ASP A 56 -7.10 -5.18 3.03
N PHE A 57 -6.81 -6.00 4.05
CA PHE A 57 -6.99 -7.46 3.98
C PHE A 57 -8.24 -7.97 4.74
N CYS A 58 -8.95 -7.10 5.45
CA CYS A 58 -10.18 -7.47 6.14
C CYS A 58 -11.35 -7.52 5.15
N LEU A 59 -11.99 -8.69 5.01
CA LEU A 59 -13.08 -8.89 4.05
C LEU A 59 -14.45 -8.47 4.60
N ASP A 60 -14.81 -8.86 5.83
CA ASP A 60 -16.17 -8.65 6.34
C ASP A 60 -16.33 -7.37 7.18
N GLN A 61 -15.42 -7.17 8.12
CA GLN A 61 -15.39 -6.03 9.02
C GLN A 61 -14.00 -5.39 8.97
N PRO A 62 -13.84 -4.30 8.19
CA PRO A 62 -12.57 -3.59 8.11
C PRO A 62 -12.20 -3.07 9.49
N GLN A 63 -11.14 -3.64 10.04
CA GLN A 63 -10.53 -3.18 11.29
C GLN A 63 -9.64 -1.98 10.97
N THR A 64 -9.47 -1.09 11.95
CA THR A 64 -8.49 -0.01 11.85
C THR A 64 -7.09 -0.60 11.66
N ALA A 65 -6.36 -0.07 10.68
CA ALA A 65 -4.97 -0.39 10.48
C ALA A 65 -4.13 0.18 11.62
N VAL A 66 -3.16 -0.58 12.09
CA VAL A 66 -2.17 -0.12 13.08
C VAL A 66 -0.88 0.29 12.41
N LYS A 67 -0.53 -0.34 11.27
CA LYS A 67 0.66 -0.01 10.49
C LYS A 67 0.41 -0.09 8.98
N THR A 68 1.18 0.66 8.21
CA THR A 68 1.28 0.56 6.75
C THR A 68 2.62 -0.05 6.37
N CYS A 69 2.58 -1.11 5.58
CA CYS A 69 3.74 -1.73 4.96
C CYS A 69 4.02 -1.02 3.63
N LEU A 70 5.11 -0.28 3.54
CA LEU A 70 5.45 0.45 2.31
C LEU A 70 5.91 -0.49 1.19
N THR A 71 6.56 -1.60 1.54
CA THR A 71 6.97 -2.61 0.55
C THR A 71 5.78 -3.31 -0.11
N CYS A 72 4.63 -3.35 0.57
CA CYS A 72 3.40 -3.96 0.03
C CYS A 72 2.34 -2.93 -0.35
N ASP A 73 2.61 -1.63 -0.20
CA ASP A 73 1.63 -0.53 -0.31
C ASP A 73 0.28 -0.88 0.37
N SER A 74 0.34 -1.43 1.59
CA SER A 74 -0.87 -1.91 2.28
C SER A 74 -0.89 -1.63 3.78
N SER A 75 -2.06 -1.26 4.28
CA SER A 75 -2.37 -0.97 5.67
C SER A 75 -2.95 -2.22 6.36
N LEU A 76 -2.36 -2.57 7.49
CA LEU A 76 -2.58 -3.82 8.22
C LEU A 76 -3.16 -3.54 9.61
N CYS A 77 -4.26 -4.19 9.96
CA CYS A 77 -4.70 -4.30 11.36
C CYS A 77 -3.78 -5.26 12.12
N GLN A 78 -3.85 -5.27 13.46
CA GLN A 78 -2.96 -6.08 14.29
C GLN A 78 -2.91 -7.57 13.88
N ALA A 79 -4.07 -8.16 13.53
CA ALA A 79 -4.14 -9.57 13.13
C ALA A 79 -3.42 -9.83 11.80
N HIS A 80 -3.52 -8.92 10.84
CA HIS A 80 -2.84 -9.03 9.55
C HIS A 80 -1.36 -8.65 9.65
N LEU A 81 -1.01 -7.71 10.54
CA LEU A 81 0.38 -7.37 10.87
C LEU A 81 1.12 -8.58 11.46
N ASN A 82 0.54 -9.26 12.46
CA ASN A 82 1.16 -10.45 13.05
C ASN A 82 1.42 -11.55 12.01
N LYS A 83 0.48 -11.78 11.09
CA LYS A 83 0.64 -12.73 9.99
C LYS A 83 1.70 -12.29 8.99
N HIS A 84 1.84 -10.98 8.80
CA HIS A 84 2.84 -10.39 7.92
C HIS A 84 4.24 -10.58 8.51
N GLU A 85 4.46 -10.20 9.76
CA GLU A 85 5.75 -10.35 10.45
C GLU A 85 6.16 -11.82 10.67
N ALA A 86 5.19 -12.74 10.77
CA ALA A 86 5.44 -14.17 10.88
C ALA A 86 6.04 -14.79 9.60
N LYS A 87 5.83 -14.18 8.43
CA LYS A 87 6.37 -14.68 7.16
C LYS A 87 7.84 -14.26 7.03
N ALA A 88 8.74 -15.23 6.88
CA ALA A 88 10.18 -14.97 6.74
C ALA A 88 10.52 -14.02 5.59
N SER A 89 9.77 -14.07 4.48
CA SER A 89 9.96 -13.18 3.33
C SER A 89 9.56 -11.73 3.59
N GLN A 90 8.83 -11.44 4.68
CA GLN A 90 8.26 -10.13 4.97
C GLN A 90 8.89 -9.46 6.20
N LYS A 91 9.85 -10.11 6.85
CA LYS A 91 10.54 -9.56 8.05
C LYS A 91 11.33 -8.29 7.79
N HIS A 92 11.77 -8.08 6.55
CA HIS A 92 12.54 -6.90 6.13
C HIS A 92 11.67 -5.81 5.50
N HIS A 93 10.35 -6.01 5.47
CA HIS A 93 9.45 -4.99 4.97
C HIS A 93 9.38 -3.83 5.95
N VAL A 94 9.34 -2.62 5.43
CA VAL A 94 9.30 -1.41 6.26
C VAL A 94 7.85 -1.10 6.62
N LEU A 95 7.60 -1.03 7.92
CA LEU A 95 6.30 -0.83 8.54
C LEU A 95 6.30 0.50 9.30
N VAL A 96 5.35 1.37 8.98
CA VAL A 96 5.15 2.66 9.65
C VAL A 96 3.75 2.84 10.18
N GLU A 97 3.53 3.88 10.97
CA GLU A 97 2.21 4.17 11.56
C GLU A 97 1.13 4.24 10.48
N ALA A 98 -0.05 3.74 10.80
CA ALA A 98 -1.19 3.80 9.89
C ALA A 98 -1.52 5.26 9.55
N GLY A 99 -1.73 5.56 8.26
CA GLY A 99 -1.91 6.93 7.78
C GLY A 99 -0.64 7.57 7.23
N ALA A 100 0.54 7.27 7.81
CA ALA A 100 1.81 7.79 7.32
C ALA A 100 2.20 7.14 5.98
N GLY A 101 2.48 7.97 4.97
CA GLY A 101 2.98 7.54 3.66
C GLY A 101 1.89 7.27 2.61
N ARG A 102 0.60 7.55 2.91
CA ARG A 102 -0.46 7.47 1.88
C ARG A 102 -0.49 8.70 0.98
N SER A 103 -0.20 9.88 1.52
CA SER A 103 -0.24 11.12 0.76
C SER A 103 0.99 11.26 -0.13
N ALA A 104 0.79 11.70 -1.37
CA ALA A 104 1.89 11.86 -2.32
C ALA A 104 2.91 12.91 -1.83
N GLU A 105 2.48 13.87 -1.02
CA GLU A 105 3.39 14.90 -0.46
C GLU A 105 4.29 14.33 0.65
N GLU A 106 3.79 13.39 1.46
CA GLU A 106 4.56 12.66 2.47
C GLU A 106 5.58 11.69 1.85
N ARG A 107 5.40 11.35 0.56
CA ARG A 107 6.33 10.51 -0.19
C ARG A 107 7.39 11.31 -0.95
N MET A 108 7.50 12.63 -0.76
CA MET A 108 8.56 13.43 -1.38
C MET A 108 9.59 13.92 -0.37
N CYS A 109 10.85 13.72 -0.72
CA CYS A 109 11.99 14.34 -0.05
C CYS A 109 11.90 15.85 -0.19
N GLN A 110 11.89 16.56 0.94
CA GLN A 110 11.82 18.02 0.98
C GLN A 110 13.08 18.70 0.41
N GLU A 111 14.24 18.03 0.51
CA GLU A 111 15.53 18.57 0.06
C GLU A 111 15.74 18.39 -1.44
N HIS A 112 15.31 17.24 -1.98
CA HIS A 112 15.59 16.84 -3.36
C HIS A 112 14.36 16.84 -4.27
N SER A 113 13.16 17.04 -3.73
CA SER A 113 11.88 16.94 -4.45
C SER A 113 11.73 15.62 -5.22
N ARG A 114 12.25 14.53 -4.66
CA ARG A 114 12.22 13.17 -5.23
C ARG A 114 11.43 12.23 -4.33
N VAL A 115 10.96 11.12 -4.90
CA VAL A 115 10.23 10.11 -4.15
C VAL A 115 11.12 9.52 -3.04
N LEU A 116 10.54 9.32 -1.87
CA LEU A 116 11.14 8.62 -0.74
C LEU A 116 11.08 7.12 -1.00
N GLU A 117 12.14 6.61 -1.60
CA GLU A 117 12.25 5.21 -2.05
C GLU A 117 13.14 4.36 -1.12
N CYS A 118 13.60 4.95 -0.02
CA CYS A 118 14.56 4.36 0.88
C CYS A 118 14.17 4.58 2.35
N PHE A 119 14.53 3.64 3.21
CA PHE A 119 14.41 3.74 4.66
C PHE A 119 15.80 3.65 5.30
N CYS A 120 16.18 4.70 6.03
CA CYS A 120 17.38 4.72 6.85
C CYS A 120 17.06 4.09 8.21
N GLU A 121 17.67 2.95 8.54
CA GLU A 121 17.43 2.28 9.82
C GLU A 121 18.07 3.03 10.99
N ASP A 122 19.22 3.69 10.77
CA ASP A 122 19.92 4.45 11.81
C ASP A 122 19.11 5.66 12.29
N ASP A 123 18.46 6.37 11.37
CA ASP A 123 17.67 7.57 11.68
C ASP A 123 16.16 7.29 11.83
N GLY A 124 15.73 6.06 11.53
CA GLY A 124 14.31 5.69 11.49
C GLY A 124 13.50 6.55 10.52
N ALA A 125 14.11 7.01 9.43
CA ALA A 125 13.57 8.04 8.55
C ALA A 125 13.48 7.58 7.09
N PHE A 126 12.45 8.05 6.39
CA PHE A 126 12.33 7.88 4.96
C PHE A 126 13.17 8.89 4.21
N ILE A 127 13.97 8.41 3.26
CA ILE A 127 14.89 9.24 2.49
C ILE A 127 14.76 8.90 1.00
N CYS A 128 15.17 9.82 0.12
CA CYS A 128 15.32 9.50 -1.29
C CYS A 128 16.70 8.91 -1.58
N LEU A 129 16.89 8.36 -2.79
CA LEU A 129 18.19 7.83 -3.23
C LEU A 129 19.32 8.87 -3.13
N LEU A 130 19.05 10.14 -3.42
CA LEU A 130 20.07 11.19 -3.33
C LEU A 130 20.49 11.45 -1.88
N CYS A 131 19.55 11.45 -0.93
CA CYS A 131 19.87 11.57 0.50
C CYS A 131 20.84 10.47 0.98
N SER A 132 20.72 9.25 0.44
CA SER A 132 21.65 8.15 0.81
C SER A 132 23.09 8.39 0.32
N ILE A 133 23.29 9.28 -0.66
CA ILE A 133 24.57 9.52 -1.32
C ILE A 133 25.18 10.87 -0.92
N GLU A 134 24.36 11.92 -0.84
CA GLU A 134 24.80 13.33 -0.77
C GLU A 134 24.65 13.96 0.62
N SER A 135 23.75 13.44 1.48
CA SER A 135 23.40 14.09 2.74
C SER A 135 23.93 13.35 3.97
N SER A 136 23.42 13.70 5.16
CA SER A 136 23.80 13.14 6.46
C SER A 136 23.60 11.63 6.58
N HIS A 137 22.87 11.00 5.65
CA HIS A 137 22.62 9.56 5.63
C HIS A 137 23.72 8.77 4.89
N ARG A 138 24.79 9.44 4.43
CA ARG A 138 25.89 8.78 3.73
C ARG A 138 26.62 7.80 4.66
N GLY A 139 26.48 6.52 4.35
CA GLY A 139 27.09 5.43 5.11
C GLY A 139 26.19 4.84 6.20
N HIS A 140 24.94 5.30 6.32
CA HIS A 140 23.93 4.65 7.15
C HIS A 140 23.43 3.37 6.48
N HIS A 141 22.83 2.50 7.27
CA HIS A 141 22.18 1.30 6.78
C HIS A 141 20.83 1.67 6.16
N VAL A 142 20.80 1.65 4.82
CA VAL A 142 19.65 2.06 4.02
C VAL A 142 19.05 0.86 3.30
N ILE A 143 17.76 0.64 3.50
CA ILE A 143 16.96 -0.35 2.77
C ILE A 143 16.21 0.37 1.65
N THR A 144 16.34 -0.12 0.42
CA THR A 144 15.54 0.35 -0.72
C THR A 144 14.24 -0.42 -0.83
N PHE A 145 13.13 0.26 -1.14
CA PHE A 145 11.91 -0.42 -1.55
C PHE A 145 12.13 -0.96 -2.97
N LYS A 146 12.00 -2.27 -3.14
CA LYS A 146 12.16 -2.91 -4.46
C LYS A 146 10.95 -2.57 -5.35
N GLU A 147 11.21 -2.11 -6.57
CA GLU A 147 10.26 -2.18 -7.70
C GLU A 147 9.90 -3.64 -8.06
#